data_AF-S4NTI2-F1
#
_entry.id   AF-S4NTI2-F1
#
_cell.length_a   1.000
_cell.length_b   1.000
_cell.length_c   1.000
_cell.angle_alpha   90.00
_cell.angle_beta   90.00
_cell.angle_gamma   90.00
#
_symmetry.space_group_name_H-M   'P 1'
#
loop_
_entity.id
_entity.type
_entity.pdbx_description
1 polymer ?
#
loop_
_entity_poly.entity_id
_entity_poly.type
_entity_poly.pdbx_seq_one_letter_code
_entity_poly.pdbx_strand_id
1 'polypeptide(L)' 'MLSEEDRRVERILLELRLREGVPLSLLREEGLAASRRALSDGLLDAGPYEEGRAVLTLRGRLLADAVVRDLVD' A
#
# COMPACT_ATOMS: atom_id res chain seq x y z
N MET A 1 10.00 -15.78 16.77
CA MET A 1 9.82 -15.84 15.30
C MET A 1 8.60 -15.01 14.95
N LEU A 2 8.67 -14.16 13.92
CA LEU A 2 7.50 -13.40 13.46
C LEU A 2 6.43 -14.36 12.94
N SER A 3 5.17 -14.06 13.22
CA SER A 3 4.05 -14.78 12.61
C SER A 3 3.95 -14.44 11.12
N GLU A 4 3.20 -15.23 10.35
CA GLU A 4 2.95 -14.91 8.93
C GLU A 4 2.22 -13.57 8.77
N GLU A 5 1.41 -13.20 9.75
CA GLU A 5 0.75 -11.91 9.81
C GLU A 5 1.75 -10.76 10.02
N ASP A 6 2.68 -10.92 10.98
CA ASP A 6 3.70 -9.90 11.22
C ASP A 6 4.60 -9.72 9.98
N ARG A 7 4.95 -10.82 9.30
CA ARG A 7 5.72 -10.77 8.04
C ARG A 7 4.97 -10.05 6.93
N ARG A 8 3.65 -10.26 6.80
CA ARG A 8 2.82 -9.56 5.81
C ARG A 8 2.82 -8.06 6.07
N VAL A 9 2.60 -7.66 7.32
CA VAL A 9 2.58 -6.25 7.74
C VAL A 9 3.94 -5.60 7.50
N GLU A 10 5.03 -6.27 7.87
CA GLU A 10 6.39 -5.80 7.62
C GLU A 10 6.67 -5.60 6.12
N ARG A 11 6.25 -6.54 5.25
CA ARG A 11 6.39 -6.37 3.79
C ARG A 11 5.63 -5.15 3.28
N ILE A 12 4.41 -4.89 3.75
CA ILE A 12 3.65 -3.69 3.35
C ILE A 12 4.38 -2.42 3.81
N LEU A 13 4.88 -2.38 5.04
CA LEU A 13 5.62 -1.24 5.59
C LEU A 13 6.89 -0.94 4.78
N LEU A 14 7.66 -1.97 4.39
CA LEU A 14 8.92 -1.78 3.68
C LEU A 14 8.72 -1.55 2.18
N GLU A 15 7.92 -2.39 1.50
CA GLU A 15 7.79 -2.39 0.03
C GLU A 15 7.02 -1.18 -0.50
N LEU A 16 5.98 -0.68 0.21
CA LEU A 16 5.19 0.45 -0.27
C LEU A 16 6.03 1.74 -0.43
N ARG A 17 7.09 1.89 0.36
CA ARG A 17 7.99 3.05 0.32
C ARG A 17 8.96 3.00 -0.86
N LEU A 18 9.16 1.82 -1.45
CA LEU A 18 10.01 1.66 -2.63
C LEU A 18 9.37 2.31 -3.86
N ARG A 19 10.11 2.37 -4.97
CA ARG A 19 9.59 2.92 -6.23
C ARG A 19 8.60 1.97 -6.89
N GLU A 20 8.81 0.67 -6.67
CA GLU A 20 8.06 -0.45 -7.21
C GLU A 20 6.74 -0.70 -6.46
N GLY A 21 6.60 -0.12 -5.26
CA GLY A 21 5.44 -0.29 -4.39
C GLY A 21 5.21 -1.73 -3.94
N VAL A 22 3.97 -2.03 -3.54
CA VAL A 22 3.57 -3.32 -2.98
C VAL A 22 2.46 -3.98 -3.81
N PRO A 23 2.47 -5.32 -3.99
CA PRO A 23 1.36 -6.03 -4.61
C PRO A 23 0.05 -5.86 -3.82
N LEU A 24 -1.06 -5.58 -4.51
CA LEU A 24 -2.39 -5.49 -3.88
C LEU A 24 -2.82 -6.83 -3.25
N SER A 25 -2.28 -7.95 -3.74
CA SER A 25 -2.53 -9.29 -3.20
C SER A 25 -2.00 -9.50 -1.77
N LEU A 26 -1.15 -8.61 -1.25
CA LEU A 26 -0.73 -8.64 0.16
C LEU A 26 -1.74 -7.97 1.10
N LEU A 27 -2.67 -7.18 0.55
CA LEU A 27 -3.68 -6.48 1.31
C LEU A 27 -4.87 -7.39 1.63
N ARG A 28 -5.45 -7.21 2.81
CA ARG A 28 -6.75 -7.81 3.16
C ARG A 28 -7.88 -6.95 2.62
N GLU A 29 -9.12 -7.36 2.84
CA GLU A 29 -10.30 -6.67 2.31
C GLU A 29 -10.35 -5.19 2.73
N GLU A 30 -10.03 -4.90 4.00
CA GLU A 30 -9.96 -3.56 4.57
C GLU A 30 -8.86 -2.73 3.91
N GLY A 31 -7.65 -3.30 3.81
CA GLY A 31 -6.52 -2.67 3.13
C GLY A 31 -6.79 -2.45 1.63
N LEU A 32 -7.51 -3.35 0.96
CA LEU A 32 -7.95 -3.16 -0.43
C LEU A 32 -8.93 -1.99 -0.53
N ALA A 33 -9.88 -1.87 0.39
CA ALA A 33 -10.78 -0.72 0.45
C ALA A 33 -10.04 0.60 0.71
N ALA A 34 -9.06 0.60 1.62
CA ALA A 34 -8.19 1.74 1.87
C ALA A 34 -7.36 2.12 0.63
N SER A 35 -6.80 1.14 -0.07
CA SER A 35 -6.03 1.38 -1.29
C SER A 35 -6.88 2.04 -2.38
N ARG A 36 -8.16 1.67 -2.52
CA ARG A 36 -9.09 2.31 -3.47
C ARG A 36 -9.35 3.77 -3.12
N ARG A 37 -9.49 4.09 -1.83
CA ARG A 37 -9.60 5.49 -1.35
C ARG A 37 -8.32 6.27 -1.64
N ALA A 38 -7.17 5.71 -1.29
CA ALA A 38 -5.87 6.34 -1.55
C ALA A 38 -5.62 6.58 -3.05
N LEU A 39 -6.07 5.69 -3.92
CA LEU A 39 -6.06 5.89 -5.37
C LEU A 39 -6.97 7.07 -5.77
N SER A 40 -8.23 7.08 -5.30
CA SER A 40 -9.18 8.17 -5.57
C SER A 40 -8.68 9.53 -5.07
N ASP A 41 -7.90 9.55 -3.98
CA ASP A 41 -7.31 10.76 -3.41
C ASP A 41 -6.02 11.21 -4.11
N GLY A 42 -5.56 10.46 -5.12
CA GLY A 42 -4.34 10.74 -5.88
C GLY A 42 -3.04 10.41 -5.14
N LEU A 43 -3.10 9.55 -4.13
CA LEU A 43 -1.95 9.11 -3.35
C LEU A 43 -1.27 7.88 -3.96
N LEU A 44 -2.03 7.06 -4.70
CA LEU A 44 -1.52 5.95 -5.49
C LEU A 44 -1.55 6.27 -6.99
N ASP A 45 -0.58 5.75 -7.73
CA ASP A 45 -0.50 5.87 -9.18
C ASP A 45 -1.47 4.90 -9.85
N ALA A 46 -2.32 5.40 -10.76
CA ALA A 46 -3.35 4.61 -11.41
C ALA A 46 -2.78 3.51 -12.33
N GLY A 47 -1.67 3.77 -13.03
CA GLY A 47 -1.10 2.82 -14.00
C GLY A 47 -0.68 1.50 -13.32
N PRO A 48 0.27 1.54 -12.36
CA PRO A 48 0.64 0.36 -11.58
C PRO A 48 -0.52 -0.25 -10.80
N TYR A 49 -1.50 0.56 -10.39
CA TYR A 49 -2.66 0.06 -9.65
C TYR A 49 -3.55 -0.84 -10.50
N GLU A 50 -3.78 -0.48 -11.77
CA GLU A 50 -4.47 -1.33 -12.75
C GLU A 50 -3.71 -2.64 -13.01
N GLU A 51 -2.38 -2.63 -12.86
CA GLU A 51 -1.51 -3.82 -12.92
C GLU A 51 -1.43 -4.60 -11.60
N GLY A 52 -2.18 -4.20 -10.57
CA GLY A 52 -2.26 -4.91 -9.29
C GLY A 52 -1.21 -4.49 -8.25
N ARG A 53 -0.63 -3.29 -8.37
CA ARG A 53 0.36 -2.74 -7.43
C ARG A 53 -0.05 -1.39 -6.85
N ALA A 54 0.03 -1.26 -5.53
CA ALA A 54 -0.04 0.04 -4.88
C ALA A 54 1.35 0.72 -4.94
N VAL A 55 1.48 1.73 -5.81
CA VAL A 55 2.67 2.58 -5.93
C VAL A 55 2.33 4.00 -5.52
N LEU A 56 3.09 4.59 -4.59
CA LEU A 56 2.85 5.96 -4.16
C LEU A 56 3.23 6.98 -5.24
N THR A 57 2.34 7.94 -5.50
CA THR A 57 2.66 9.16 -6.24
C THR A 57 3.63 10.03 -5.44
N LEU A 58 4.13 11.12 -6.04
CA LEU A 58 4.94 12.09 -5.31
C LEU A 58 4.20 12.66 -4.08
N ARG A 59 2.90 12.95 -4.22
CA ARG A 59 2.06 13.41 -3.11
C ARG A 59 1.85 12.31 -2.07
N GLY A 60 1.59 11.08 -2.52
CA GLY A 60 1.44 9.92 -1.65
C GLY A 60 2.66 9.69 -0.77
N ARG A 61 3.87 9.94 -1.28
CA ARG A 61 5.13 9.82 -0.53
C ARG A 61 5.23 10.78 0.66
N LEU A 62 4.54 11.92 0.62
CA LEU A 62 4.47 12.85 1.76
C LEU A 62 3.57 12.34 2.88
N LEU A 63 2.63 11.45 2.55
CA LEU A 63 1.64 10.86 3.47
C LEU A 63 1.88 9.36 3.68
N ALA A 64 3.07 8.86 3.33
CA ALA A 64 3.36 7.43 3.27
C ALA A 64 3.02 6.72 4.59
N ASP A 65 3.33 7.33 5.73
CA ASP A 65 3.07 6.73 7.05
C ASP A 65 1.56 6.54 7.32
N ALA A 66 0.74 7.52 6.93
CA ALA A 66 -0.70 7.45 7.06
C ALA A 66 -1.30 6.41 6.10
N VAL A 67 -0.88 6.43 4.84
CA VAL A 67 -1.36 5.46 3.83
C VAL A 67 -0.99 4.04 4.26
N VAL A 68 0.22 3.81 4.76
CA VAL A 68 0.63 2.47 5.20
C VAL A 68 -0.21 2.00 6.38
N ARG A 69 -0.48 2.88 7.36
CA ARG A 69 -1.34 2.54 8.49
C ARG A 69 -2.72 2.06 8.01
N ASP A 70 -3.35 2.83 7.13
CA ASP A 70 -4.66 2.48 6.56
C ASP A 70 -4.65 1.17 5.74
N LEU A 71 -3.50 0.75 5.21
CA LEU A 71 -3.37 -0.49 4.43
C LEU A 71 -3.14 -1.74 5.29
N VAL A 72 -2.66 -1.58 6.52
CA VAL A 72 -2.38 -2.69 7.44
C VAL A 72 -3.47 -2.89 8.49
N ASP A 73 -4.18 -1.82 8.84
CA ASP A 73 -5.35 -1.79 9.73
C ASP A 73 -6.59 -2.40 9.05
#